data_AF-A0A2E5FPR5-F1
#
_entry.id   AF-A0A2E5FPR5-F1
#
_cell.length_a   1.000
_cell.length_b   1.000
_cell.length_c   1.000
_cell.angle_alpha   90.00
_cell.angle_beta   90.00
_cell.angle_gamma   90.00
#
_symmetry.space_group_name_H-M   'P 1'
#
loop_
_entity.id
_entity.type
_entity.pdbx_description
1 polymer ?
#
loop_
_entity_poly.entity_id
_entity_poly.type
_entity_poly.pdbx_seq_one_letter_code
_entity_poly.pdbx_strand_id
1 'polypeptide(L)'
;MLYFAYGSNLNHFQMKKRCKDSKFLERFNLKNFKLTFRSKYRAADIEKKNKYIVPGALFEISKIDEIKLDLYEDFPILYKKHYFFYNKKRVMTYTMVKKSPFTYPKERYLNTIKQGYKDCNLDNIYLFKALKNF
;
A
#
# COMPACT_ATOMS: atom_id res chain seq x y z
N MET A 1 -4.32 15.07 4.99
CA MET A 1 -3.33 14.71 3.93
C MET A 1 -3.87 13.53 3.15
N LEU A 2 -3.56 13.42 1.84
CA LEU A 2 -3.94 12.25 1.05
C LEU A 2 -2.88 11.14 1.19
N TYR A 3 -3.34 9.94 1.47
CA TYR A 3 -2.53 8.73 1.60
C TYR A 3 -3.01 7.66 0.63
N PHE A 4 -2.10 7.06 -0.11
CA PHE A 4 -2.37 5.92 -0.99
C PHE A 4 -1.92 4.61 -0.34
N ALA A 5 -2.88 3.74 -0.08
CA ALA A 5 -2.65 2.37 0.39
C ALA A 5 -2.71 1.38 -0.77
N TYR A 6 -1.81 0.39 -0.76
CA TYR A 6 -1.79 -0.72 -1.74
C TYR A 6 -1.59 -2.11 -1.09
N GLY A 7 -1.38 -2.15 0.22
CA GLY A 7 -1.10 -3.36 1.01
C GLY A 7 -2.13 -3.57 2.11
N SER A 8 -1.70 -3.95 3.31
CA SER A 8 -2.59 -4.26 4.44
C SER A 8 -3.48 -3.11 4.89
N ASN A 9 -3.10 -1.86 4.61
CA ASN A 9 -3.91 -0.67 4.93
C ASN A 9 -5.12 -0.50 4.00
N LEU A 10 -5.29 -1.35 2.98
CA LEU A 10 -6.54 -1.44 2.22
C LEU A 10 -7.68 -2.04 3.06
N ASN A 11 -7.35 -2.86 4.06
CA ASN A 11 -8.35 -3.42 4.97
C ASN A 11 -8.91 -2.30 5.85
N HIS A 12 -10.20 -1.98 5.70
CA HIS A 12 -10.82 -0.84 6.36
C HIS A 12 -10.78 -0.96 7.89
N PHE A 13 -10.98 -2.17 8.41
CA PHE A 13 -10.90 -2.42 9.85
C PHE A 13 -9.50 -2.14 10.40
N GLN A 14 -8.45 -2.65 9.74
CA GLN A 14 -7.08 -2.39 10.19
C GLN A 14 -6.66 -0.93 9.99
N MET A 15 -7.09 -0.31 8.89
CA MET A 15 -6.85 1.11 8.63
C MET A 15 -7.48 1.97 9.72
N LYS A 16 -8.75 1.73 10.08
CA LYS A 16 -9.44 2.48 11.13
C LYS A 16 -8.84 2.26 12.52
N LYS A 17 -8.36 1.03 12.80
CA LYS A 17 -7.67 0.71 14.06
C LYS A 17 -6.35 1.47 14.21
N ARG A 18 -5.56 1.60 13.14
CA ARG A 18 -4.28 2.34 13.14
C ARG A 18 -4.52 3.85 13.08
N CYS A 19 -5.36 4.27 12.15
CA CYS A 19 -5.63 5.65 11.79
C CYS A 19 -7.10 5.98 12.10
N LYS A 20 -7.36 6.49 13.30
CA LYS A 20 -8.74 6.68 13.79
C LYS A 20 -9.46 7.75 12.97
N ASP A 21 -8.75 8.76 12.51
CA ASP A 21 -9.32 9.88 11.76
C ASP A 21 -9.41 9.58 10.25
N SER A 22 -8.92 8.42 9.82
CA SER A 22 -8.92 8.05 8.41
C SER A 22 -10.32 7.98 7.82
N LYS A 23 -10.42 8.47 6.58
CA LYS A 23 -11.61 8.40 5.73
C LYS A 23 -11.23 7.81 4.38
N PHE A 24 -11.89 6.72 3.99
CA PHE A 24 -11.80 6.21 2.62
C PHE A 24 -12.41 7.23 1.66
N LEU A 25 -11.72 7.52 0.56
CA LEU A 25 -12.20 8.44 -0.48
C LEU A 25 -12.64 7.66 -1.71
N GLU A 26 -11.69 7.01 -2.37
CA GLU A 26 -11.93 6.31 -3.63
C GLU A 26 -10.81 5.30 -3.92
N ARG A 27 -11.09 4.36 -4.83
CA ARG A 27 -10.06 3.51 -5.43
C ARG A 27 -9.19 4.32 -6.39
N PHE A 28 -7.92 3.95 -6.49
CA PHE A 28 -6.96 4.65 -7.34
C PHE A 28 -5.96 3.68 -7.96
N ASN A 29 -5.58 3.95 -9.21
CA ASN A 29 -4.63 3.16 -9.97
C ASN A 29 -3.30 3.92 -10.11
N LEU A 30 -2.31 3.51 -9.32
CA LEU A 30 -0.97 4.09 -9.40
C LEU A 30 -0.23 3.55 -10.63
N LYS A 31 0.02 4.42 -11.61
CA LYS A 31 0.69 4.08 -12.88
C LYS A 31 2.20 4.03 -12.74
N ASN A 32 2.84 3.20 -13.56
CA ASN A 32 4.29 2.99 -13.63
C ASN A 32 4.90 2.37 -12.37
N PHE A 33 4.12 1.57 -11.66
CA PHE A 33 4.57 0.78 -10.53
C PHE A 33 4.09 -0.68 -10.65
N LYS A 34 4.85 -1.59 -10.06
CA LYS A 34 4.48 -3.00 -9.86
C LYS A 34 4.38 -3.30 -8.37
N LEU A 35 3.33 -4.04 -7.99
CA LEU A 35 3.17 -4.62 -6.65
C LEU A 35 4.05 -5.87 -6.54
N THR A 36 4.75 -6.00 -5.41
CA THR A 36 5.60 -7.15 -5.10
C THR A 36 5.60 -7.40 -3.60
N PHE A 37 6.20 -8.51 -3.18
CA PHE A 37 6.33 -8.91 -1.79
C PHE A 37 7.79 -9.18 -1.50
N ARG A 38 8.34 -8.56 -0.44
CA ARG A 38 9.78 -8.66 -0.17
C ARG A 38 10.10 -8.50 1.33
N SER A 39 11.40 -8.43 1.65
CA SER A 39 11.98 -8.29 3.00
C SER A 39 11.84 -9.52 3.89
N LYS A 40 12.52 -9.51 5.05
CA LYS A 40 12.36 -10.52 6.10
C LYS A 40 10.91 -10.64 6.61
N TYR A 41 10.13 -9.56 6.48
CA TYR A 41 8.73 -9.52 6.90
C TYR A 41 7.76 -10.07 5.83
N ARG A 42 8.23 -10.31 4.60
CA ARG A 42 7.42 -10.79 3.47
C ARG A 42 6.22 -9.87 3.19
N ALA A 43 6.43 -8.57 3.32
CA ALA A 43 5.41 -7.53 3.24
C ALA A 43 5.30 -6.94 1.83
N ALA A 44 4.16 -6.30 1.54
CA ALA A 44 3.88 -5.70 0.24
C ALA A 44 4.73 -4.45 0.00
N ASP A 45 5.32 -4.33 -1.18
CA ASP A 45 6.07 -3.16 -1.63
C ASP A 45 5.66 -2.79 -3.04
N ILE A 46 5.96 -1.56 -3.45
CA ILE A 46 5.86 -1.12 -4.83
C ILE A 46 7.22 -0.66 -5.34
N GLU A 47 7.48 -0.97 -6.61
CA GLU A 47 8.69 -0.52 -7.32
C GLU A 47 8.34 0.02 -8.69
N LYS A 48 9.17 0.93 -9.20
CA LYS A 48 8.95 1.55 -10.51
C LYS A 48 9.02 0.46 -11.60
N LYS A 49 7.97 0.37 -12.42
CA LYS A 49 7.93 -0.50 -13.60
C LYS A 49 7.00 0.12 -14.64
N ASN A 50 7.57 0.55 -15.77
CA ASN A 50 6.82 1.24 -16.83
C ASN A 50 5.71 0.36 -17.39
N LYS A 51 4.56 0.95 -17.71
CA LYS A 51 3.36 0.26 -18.23
C LYS A 51 2.66 -0.69 -17.24
N TYR A 52 3.10 -0.76 -15.98
CA TYR A 52 2.40 -1.47 -14.91
C TYR A 52 1.53 -0.53 -14.09
N ILE A 53 0.54 -1.11 -13.40
CA ILE A 53 -0.39 -0.40 -12.53
C ILE A 53 -0.47 -1.15 -11.20
N VAL A 54 -0.53 -0.40 -10.11
CA VAL A 54 -0.88 -0.91 -8.78
C VAL A 54 -2.25 -0.36 -8.39
N PRO A 55 -3.30 -1.20 -8.31
CA PRO A 55 -4.56 -0.78 -7.73
C PRO A 55 -4.40 -0.60 -6.23
N GLY A 56 -5.05 0.43 -5.71
CA GLY A 56 -5.10 0.72 -4.30
C GLY A 56 -6.24 1.68 -3.98
N ALA A 57 -6.14 2.35 -2.84
CA ALA A 57 -7.16 3.30 -2.40
C ALA A 57 -6.55 4.56 -1.81
N LEU A 58 -7.24 5.67 -2.01
CA LEU A 58 -6.94 6.97 -1.41
C LEU A 58 -7.73 7.13 -0.12
N PHE A 59 -7.00 7.54 0.91
CA PHE A 59 -7.54 7.91 2.21
C PHE A 59 -7.17 9.35 2.52
N GLU A 60 -8.09 10.05 3.17
CA GLU A 60 -7.75 11.24 3.93
C GLU A 60 -7.28 10.82 5.32
N ILE A 61 -6.14 11.33 5.75
CA ILE A 61 -5.57 11.08 7.09
C ILE A 61 -5.15 12.38 7.78
N SER A 62 -5.22 12.39 9.12
CA SER A 62 -4.72 13.50 9.96
C SER A 62 -3.19 13.46 10.10
N LYS A 63 -2.59 14.51 10.67
CA LYS A 63 -1.15 14.51 11.01
C LYS A 63 -0.83 13.45 12.08
N ILE A 64 -1.77 13.17 12.99
CA ILE A 64 -1.60 12.16 14.05
C ILE A 64 -1.61 10.76 13.41
N ASP A 65 -2.48 10.53 12.45
CA ASP A 65 -2.51 9.28 11.68
C ASP A 65 -1.22 9.07 10.89
N GLU A 66 -0.64 10.12 10.31
CA GLU A 66 0.67 10.05 9.64
C GLU A 66 1.77 9.58 10.60
N ILE A 67 1.86 10.12 11.81
CA ILE A 67 2.85 9.70 12.83
C ILE A 67 2.68 8.23 13.20
N LYS A 68 1.43 7.76 13.33
CA LYS A 68 1.14 6.34 13.61
C LYS A 68 1.52 5.43 12.44
N LEU A 69 1.31 5.89 11.21
CA LEU A 69 1.76 5.18 10.02
C LEU A 69 3.29 5.14 9.95
N ASP A 70 3.98 6.25 10.24
CA ASP A 70 5.44 6.29 10.27
C ASP A 70 6.03 5.24 11.22
N LEU A 71 5.46 5.12 12.42
CA LEU A 71 5.85 4.09 13.38
C LEU A 71 5.53 2.67 12.87
N TYR A 72 4.35 2.48 12.27
CA TYR A 72 3.91 1.16 11.78
C TYR A 72 4.73 0.67 10.57
N GLU A 73 5.10 1.57 9.68
CA GLU A 73 5.87 1.27 8.46
C GLU A 73 7.38 1.26 8.72
N ASP A 74 7.81 1.43 9.99
CA ASP A 74 9.21 1.49 10.41
C ASP A 74 10.00 2.52 9.57
N PHE A 75 9.40 3.71 9.40
CA PHE A 75 9.98 4.83 8.66
C PHE A 75 11.07 5.53 9.49
N PRO A 76 12.23 5.90 8.91
CA PRO A 76 12.63 5.75 7.51
C PRO A 76 13.49 4.50 7.22
N ILE A 77 13.48 3.49 8.10
CA ILE A 77 14.41 2.35 8.05
C ILE A 77 13.93 1.30 7.03
N LEU A 78 12.72 0.77 7.20
CA LEU A 78 12.16 -0.25 6.32
C LEU A 78 11.53 0.38 5.08
N TYR A 79 10.67 1.39 5.29
CA TYR A 79 10.01 2.16 4.24
C TYR A 79 10.44 3.62 4.25
N LYS A 80 10.40 4.23 3.07
CA LYS A 80 10.50 5.68 2.84
C LYS A 80 9.21 6.22 2.24
N LYS A 81 8.92 7.48 2.52
CA LYS A 81 7.80 8.21 1.90
C LYS A 81 8.09 8.45 0.42
N HIS A 82 7.11 8.17 -0.41
CA HIS A 82 7.06 8.51 -1.81
C HIS A 82 5.86 9.41 -2.04
N TYR A 83 6.01 10.41 -2.91
CA TYR A 83 4.95 11.37 -3.20
C TYR A 83 4.68 11.44 -4.68
N PHE A 84 3.41 11.53 -5.03
CA PHE A 84 2.94 11.78 -6.39
C PHE A 84 1.78 12.78 -6.37
N PHE A 85 1.38 13.27 -7.53
CA PHE A 85 0.26 14.20 -7.65
C PHE A 85 -0.99 13.51 -8.17
N TYR A 86 -2.11 13.82 -7.55
CA TYR A 86 -3.45 13.47 -8.01
C TYR A 86 -4.32 14.71 -7.91
N ASN A 87 -4.93 15.13 -9.03
CA ASN A 87 -5.77 16.34 -9.12
C ASN A 87 -5.12 17.58 -8.46
N LYS A 88 -3.85 17.84 -8.79
CA LYS A 88 -3.02 18.94 -8.23
C LYS A 88 -2.77 18.85 -6.71
N LYS A 89 -3.23 17.79 -6.03
CA LYS A 89 -2.95 17.51 -4.62
C LYS A 89 -1.81 16.50 -4.50
N ARG A 90 -0.94 16.73 -3.52
CA ARG A 90 0.15 15.80 -3.19
C ARG A 90 -0.41 14.61 -2.41
N VAL A 91 -0.11 13.41 -2.88
CA VAL A 91 -0.48 12.12 -2.25
C VAL A 91 0.78 11.45 -1.74
N MET A 92 0.73 10.96 -0.51
CA MET A 92 1.81 10.22 0.13
C MET A 92 1.57 8.71 0.04
N THR A 93 2.62 7.94 -0.13
CA THR A 93 2.62 6.49 0.03
C THR A 93 3.98 6.02 0.57
N TYR A 94 4.10 4.75 0.93
CA TYR A 94 5.35 4.17 1.42
C TYR A 94 5.96 3.25 0.37
N THR A 95 7.28 3.23 0.25
CA THR A 95 8.02 2.24 -0.57
C THR A 95 9.23 1.76 0.22
N MET A 96 9.59 0.48 0.13
CA MET A 96 10.73 -0.04 0.88
C MET A 96 12.04 0.63 0.45
N VAL A 97 12.94 0.86 1.41
CA VAL A 97 14.27 1.44 1.17
C VAL A 97 15.13 0.44 0.39
N LYS A 98 15.26 -0.79 0.89
CA LYS A 98 16.02 -1.88 0.26
C LYS A 98 15.10 -2.77 -0.57
N LYS A 99 15.35 -2.86 -1.88
CA LYS A 99 14.60 -3.68 -2.83
C LYS A 99 15.14 -5.11 -2.88
N SER A 100 14.96 -5.87 -1.79
CA SER A 100 15.37 -7.29 -1.74
C SER A 100 14.61 -8.14 -2.76
N PRO A 101 15.09 -9.35 -3.10
CA PRO A 101 14.34 -10.28 -3.95
C PRO A 101 12.92 -10.55 -3.45
N PHE A 102 12.08 -11.00 -4.38
CA PHE A 102 10.72 -11.41 -4.10
C PHE A 102 10.68 -12.54 -3.05
N THR A 103 9.72 -12.47 -2.14
CA THR A 103 9.37 -13.58 -1.25
C THR A 103 7.87 -13.63 -1.05
N TYR A 104 7.31 -14.84 -1.03
CA TYR A 104 5.88 -15.03 -0.81
C TYR A 104 5.44 -14.50 0.57
N PRO A 105 4.32 -13.75 0.65
CA PRO A 105 3.76 -13.31 1.91
C PRO A 105 3.26 -14.50 2.74
N LYS A 106 3.21 -14.32 4.07
CA LYS A 106 2.49 -15.28 4.93
C LYS A 106 1.00 -15.24 4.60
N GLU A 107 0.34 -16.40 4.68
CA GLU A 107 -1.08 -16.54 4.34
C GLU A 107 -1.97 -15.56 5.12
N ARG A 108 -1.77 -15.42 6.43
CA ARG A 108 -2.50 -14.46 7.27
C ARG A 108 -2.38 -13.01 6.76
N TYR A 109 -1.19 -12.61 6.31
CA TYR A 109 -0.95 -11.28 5.76
C TYR A 109 -1.62 -11.12 4.39
N LEU A 110 -1.50 -12.14 3.54
CA LEU A 110 -2.16 -12.15 2.23
C LEU A 110 -3.69 -12.07 2.37
N ASN A 111 -4.29 -12.78 3.32
CA ASN A 111 -5.73 -12.73 3.59
C ASN A 111 -6.18 -11.34 4.06
N THR A 112 -5.34 -10.62 4.80
CA THR A 112 -5.59 -9.21 5.14
C THR A 112 -5.68 -8.34 3.88
N ILE A 113 -4.74 -8.52 2.95
CA ILE A 113 -4.73 -7.75 1.69
C ILE A 113 -5.94 -8.12 0.82
N LYS A 114 -6.26 -9.42 0.70
CA LYS A 114 -7.46 -9.89 -0.03
C LYS A 114 -8.74 -9.25 0.53
N GLN A 115 -8.87 -9.19 1.86
CA GLN A 115 -10.00 -8.50 2.48
C GLN A 115 -9.99 -7.00 2.15
N GLY A 116 -8.83 -6.35 2.15
CA GLY A 116 -8.72 -4.96 1.72
C GLY A 116 -9.07 -4.72 0.25
N TYR A 117 -8.74 -5.65 -0.64
CA TYR A 117 -9.18 -5.61 -2.04
C TYR A 117 -10.70 -5.68 -2.12
N LYS A 118 -11.35 -6.52 -1.31
CA LYS A 118 -12.81 -6.58 -1.21
C LYS A 118 -13.40 -5.28 -0.65
N ASP A 119 -12.85 -4.77 0.46
CA ASP A 119 -13.32 -3.54 1.13
C ASP A 119 -13.27 -2.32 0.19
N CYS A 120 -12.23 -2.24 -0.66
CA CYS A 120 -12.02 -1.15 -1.61
C CYS A 120 -12.55 -1.44 -3.03
N ASN A 121 -13.24 -2.58 -3.24
CA ASN A 121 -13.74 -3.03 -4.56
C ASN A 121 -12.66 -3.01 -5.67
N LEU A 122 -11.51 -3.61 -5.38
CA LEU A 122 -10.36 -3.75 -6.27
C LEU A 122 -10.33 -5.14 -6.93
N ASP A 123 -9.80 -5.19 -8.13
CA ASP A 123 -9.66 -6.43 -8.89
C ASP A 123 -8.49 -7.30 -8.36
N ASN A 124 -8.82 -8.50 -7.88
CA ASN A 124 -7.85 -9.46 -7.35
C ASN A 124 -6.87 -9.98 -8.41
N ILE A 125 -7.14 -9.82 -9.71
CA ILE A 125 -6.21 -10.21 -10.78
C ILE A 125 -4.83 -9.56 -10.59
N TYR A 126 -4.78 -8.31 -10.11
CA TYR A 126 -3.50 -7.62 -9.87
C TYR A 126 -2.73 -8.22 -8.69
N LEU A 127 -3.42 -8.63 -7.63
CA LEU A 127 -2.80 -9.33 -6.50
C LEU A 127 -2.27 -10.70 -6.92
N PHE A 128 -3.01 -11.45 -7.73
CA PHE A 128 -2.55 -12.72 -8.27
C PHE A 128 -1.35 -12.57 -9.21
N LYS A 129 -1.33 -11.53 -10.05
CA LYS A 129 -0.17 -11.20 -10.90
C LYS A 129 1.07 -10.90 -10.04
N ALA A 130 0.92 -10.17 -8.94
CA ALA A 130 2.02 -9.88 -8.02
C ALA A 130 2.61 -11.14 -7.36
N LEU A 131 1.78 -12.17 -7.11
CA LEU A 131 2.23 -13.45 -6.53
C LEU A 131 2.90 -14.39 -7.54
N LYS A 132 2.58 -14.26 -8.84
CA LYS A 132 3.21 -15.07 -9.89
C LYS A 132 4.62 -14.56 -10.30
N ASN A 133 5.03 -13.40 -9.80
CA ASN A 133 6.33 -12.78 -10.04
C ASN A 133 6.76 -12.64 -11.52
N PHE A 134 5.81 -12.42 -12.45
CA PHE A 134 6.11 -12.05 -13.85
C PHE A 134 6.28 -10.52 -14.02
#